data_AF-A0A7C6AK00-F1
#
_entry.id   AF-A0A7C6AK00-F1
#
_cell.length_a   1.000
_cell.length_b   1.000
_cell.length_c   1.000
_cell.angle_alpha   90.00
_cell.angle_beta   90.00
_cell.angle_gamma   90.00
#
_symmetry.space_group_name_H-M   'P 1'
#
loop_
_entity.id
_entity.type
_entity.pdbx_description
1 polymer ?
#
loop_
_entity_poly.entity_id
_entity_poly.type
_entity_poly.pdbx_seq_one_letter_code
_entity_poly.pdbx_strand_id
1 'polypeptide(L)' 'MVNLRIKKNIAPGGDSNLAVSLGLDNIFNSFQKDLDCGADRDSDYIYGPAKPRTFFISLNYRI' A
#
# COMPACT_ATOMS: atom_id res chain seq x y z
N MET A 1 -4.11 -3.01 -10.28
CA MET A 1 -3.23 -2.78 -9.10
C MET A 1 -3.33 -4.01 -8.21
N VAL A 2 -2.23 -4.73 -7.98
CA VAL A 2 -2.23 -5.87 -7.06
C VAL A 2 -1.51 -5.46 -5.78
N ASN A 3 -2.11 -5.77 -4.63
CA ASN A 3 -1.60 -5.44 -3.30
C ASN A 3 -1.44 -6.72 -2.48
N LEU A 4 -0.47 -6.72 -1.58
CA LEU A 4 -0.19 -7.81 -0.66
C LEU A 4 -0.27 -7.29 0.78
N ARG A 5 -1.01 -7.98 1.65
CA ARG A 5 -1.08 -7.66 3.08
C ARG A 5 -1.00 -8.93 3.90
N ILE A 6 -0.10 -8.93 4.88
CA ILE A 6 0.09 -9.99 5.87
C ILE A 6 -0.24 -9.41 7.23
N LYS A 7 -1.09 -10.08 8.01
CA LYS A 7 -1.47 -9.67 9.37
C LYS A 7 -1.27 -10.82 10.33
N LYS A 8 -0.67 -10.53 11.49
CA LYS A 8 -0.47 -11.47 12.59
C LYS A 8 -1.00 -10.85 13.88
N ASN A 9 -1.86 -11.59 14.58
CA ASN A 9 -2.28 -11.26 15.94
C ASN A 9 -1.43 -12.06 16.93
N ILE A 10 -1.00 -11.39 18.00
CA ILE A 10 -0.13 -11.88 19.06
C ILE A 10 -0.80 -11.46 20.37
N ALA A 11 -0.97 -12.41 21.29
CA ALA A 11 -1.44 -12.15 22.65
C ALA A 11 -0.25 -12.29 23.61
N PRO A 12 0.44 -11.18 23.96
CA PRO A 12 1.64 -11.25 24.81
C PRO A 12 1.35 -11.64 26.27
N GLY A 13 0.09 -11.58 26.72
CA GLY A 13 -0.35 -12.00 28.05
C GLY A 13 -1.56 -11.20 28.55
N GLY A 14 -2.38 -11.81 29.42
CA GLY A 14 -3.66 -11.24 29.87
C GLY A 14 -4.69 -11.11 28.74
N ASP A 15 -5.57 -10.10 28.82
CA ASP A 15 -6.59 -9.78 27.79
C ASP A 15 -6.05 -8.86 26.66
N SER A 16 -4.76 -8.53 26.69
CA SER A 16 -4.14 -7.65 25.70
C SER A 16 -3.97 -8.33 24.34
N ASN A 17 -4.27 -7.58 23.28
CA ASN A 17 -4.14 -8.02 21.89
C ASN A 17 -3.19 -7.09 21.12
N LEU A 18 -2.14 -7.67 20.52
CA LEU A 18 -1.23 -6.99 19.62
C LEU A 18 -1.40 -7.52 18.20
N ALA A 19 -1.79 -6.68 17.27
CA ALA A 19 -1.84 -7.02 15.84
C ALA A 19 -0.74 -6.29 15.07
N VAL A 20 0.14 -7.05 14.45
CA VAL A 20 1.18 -6.57 13.54
C VAL A 20 0.76 -6.86 12.11
N SER A 21 0.81 -5.87 11.23
CA SER A 21 0.55 -6.05 9.81
C SER A 21 1.68 -5.48 8.98
N LEU A 22 2.05 -6.19 7.91
CA LEU A 22 2.93 -5.73 6.86
C LEU A 22 2.12 -5.68 5.56
N GLY A 23 2.39 -4.72 4.69
CA GLY A 23 1.86 -4.82 3.35
C GLY A 23 2.62 -4.02 2.32
N LEU A 24 2.37 -4.41 1.08
CA LEU A 24 2.81 -3.76 -0.14
C LEU A 24 1.58 -3.39 -0.95
N ASP A 25 1.47 -2.12 -1.31
CA ASP A 25 0.59 -1.71 -2.40
C ASP A 25 1.40 -1.68 -3.71
N ASN A 26 0.74 -2.06 -4.81
CA ASN A 26 1.33 -2.07 -6.14
C ASN A 26 2.61 -2.96 -6.24
N ILE A 27 2.47 -4.26 -5.91
CA ILE A 27 3.59 -5.23 -5.90
C ILE A 27 4.35 -5.33 -7.23
N PHE A 28 3.66 -5.15 -8.36
CA PHE A 28 4.26 -5.19 -9.70
C PHE A 28 4.83 -3.84 -10.17
N ASN A 29 4.78 -2.80 -9.32
CA ASN A 29 5.24 -1.44 -9.64
C ASN A 29 4.69 -0.92 -10.99
N SER A 30 3.40 -1.13 -11.23
CA SER A 30 2.72 -0.79 -12.49
C SER A 30 2.43 0.70 -12.64
N PHE A 31 3.09 1.55 -11.84
CA PHE A 31 2.88 3.00 -11.83
C PHE A 31 3.26 3.61 -13.19
N GLN A 32 2.48 4.58 -13.66
CA GLN A 32 2.73 5.29 -14.92
C GLN A 32 4.17 5.83 -14.93
N LYS A 33 4.96 5.45 -15.94
CA LYS A 33 6.38 5.82 -16.02
C LYS A 33 6.60 7.12 -16.79
N ASP A 34 5.71 7.38 -17.73
CA ASP A 34 5.60 8.48 -18.66
C ASP A 34 4.42 9.35 -18.25
N LEU A 35 4.64 10.14 -17.20
CA LEU A 35 3.77 11.28 -16.92
C LEU A 35 4.15 12.39 -17.88
N ASP A 36 3.40 12.52 -18.96
CA ASP A 36 3.56 13.63 -19.88
C ASP A 36 3.32 14.95 -19.14
N CYS A 37 4.26 15.88 -19.29
CA CYS A 37 4.22 17.21 -18.70
C CYS A 37 4.15 18.24 -19.83
N GLY A 38 3.19 19.16 -19.79
CA GLY A 38 3.09 20.24 -20.78
C GLY A 38 1.67 20.57 -21.20
N ALA A 39 1.54 21.57 -22.07
CA ALA A 39 0.25 22.08 -22.56
C ALA A 39 -0.48 21.09 -23.49
N ASP A 40 0.26 20.24 -24.20
CA ASP A 40 -0.28 19.23 -25.12
C ASP A 40 -0.58 17.88 -24.43
N ARG A 41 -0.42 17.81 -23.10
CA ARG A 41 -0.72 16.60 -22.34
C ARG A 41 -2.23 16.32 -22.42
N ASP A 42 -2.59 15.12 -22.87
CA ASP A 42 -3.93 14.61 -22.67
C ASP A 42 -4.18 14.42 -21.16
N SER A 43 -5.09 15.23 -20.62
CA SER A 43 -5.39 15.22 -19.19
C SER A 43 -6.11 13.94 -18.76
N ASP A 44 -6.84 13.32 -19.68
CA ASP A 44 -7.62 12.09 -19.43
C ASP A 44 -6.78 10.82 -19.63
N TYR A 45 -5.56 10.94 -20.18
CA TYR A 45 -4.66 9.80 -20.38
C TYR A 45 -3.85 9.50 -19.11
N ILE A 46 -4.45 8.72 -18.22
CA ILE A 46 -3.80 8.13 -17.04
C ILE A 46 -3.98 6.62 -17.09
N TYR A 47 -2.89 5.88 -16.99
CA TYR A 47 -2.94 4.42 -16.92
C TYR A 47 -2.19 3.89 -15.70
N GLY A 48 -2.60 2.70 -15.25
CA GLY A 48 -1.99 2.07 -14.09
C GLY A 48 -2.43 2.67 -12.76
N PRO A 49 -1.81 2.23 -11.65
CA PRO A 49 -2.15 2.67 -10.30
C PRO A 49 -1.81 4.14 -10.07
N ALA A 50 -2.72 4.89 -9.45
CA ALA A 50 -2.48 6.28 -9.04
C ALA A 50 -1.42 6.42 -7.92
N LYS A 51 -1.03 5.31 -7.26
CA LYS A 51 -0.02 5.29 -6.21
C LYS A 51 1.20 4.45 -6.62
N PRO A 52 2.43 4.94 -6.35
CA PRO A 52 3.65 4.17 -6.57
C PRO A 52 3.70 2.96 -5.62
N ARG A 53 4.64 2.03 -5.87
CA ARG A 53 4.87 0.89 -4.98
C ARG A 53 5.17 1.36 -3.55
N THR A 54 4.31 0.98 -2.62
CA THR A 54 4.33 1.49 -1.24
C THR A 54 4.45 0.33 -0.26
N PHE A 55 5.38 0.42 0.68
CA PHE A 55 5.52 -0.53 1.78
C PHE A 55 4.96 0.12 3.04
N PHE A 56 4.19 -0.63 3.82
CA PHE A 56 3.68 -0.14 5.10
C PHE A 56 3.75 -1.21 6.18
N ILE A 57 3.91 -0.74 7.42
CA ILE A 57 3.85 -1.53 8.64
C ILE A 57 2.75 -0.92 9.51
N SER A 58 1.92 -1.74 10.11
CA SER A 58 0.86 -1.30 11.03
C SER A 58 0.96 -2.09 12.33
N LEU A 59 0.96 -1.37 13.44
CA LEU A 59 0.88 -1.90 14.80
C LEU A 59 -0.46 -1.44 15.39
N ASN A 60 -1.23 -2.40 15.87
CA ASN A 60 -2.47 -2.12 16.57
C ASN A 60 -2.41 -2.83 17.93
N TYR A 61 -2.52 -2.06 19.00
CA TYR A 61 -2.51 -2.57 20.36
C TYR A 61 -3.86 -2.28 21.00
N ARG A 62 -4.47 -3.31 21.59
CA ARG A 62 -5.75 -3.24 22.29
C ARG A 62 -5.56 -3.80 23.70
N ILE A 63 -5.93 -2.99 24.69
CA ILE A 63 -6.13 -3.36 26.10
C ILE A 63 -7.62 -3.57 26.32
#